data_AF-A0A0F9S1N4-F1
#
_entry.id   AF-A0A0F9S1N4-F1
#
_cell.length_a   1.000
_cell.length_b   1.000
_cell.length_c   1.000
_cell.angle_alpha   90.00
_cell.angle_beta   90.00
_cell.angle_gamma   90.00
#
_symmetry.space_group_name_H-M   'P 1'
#
loop_
_entity.id
_entity.type
_entity.pdbx_description
1 polymer ?
#
loop_
_entity_poly.entity_id
_entity_poly.type
_entity_poly.pdbx_seq_one_letter_code
_entity_poly.pdbx_strand_id
1 'polypeptide(L)' 'MKPNPDPSPPVWVSLTELAQRWNVSKRTVTRILFQRLPWYNLPHQRRYRLEDIIRYERSRVASNVDAREMDKET' A
#
# COMPACT_ATOMS: atom_id res chain seq x y z
N MET A 1 -36.01 -8.21 1.72
CA MET A 1 -34.87 -7.68 2.51
C MET A 1 -33.72 -7.48 1.55
N LYS A 2 -33.27 -6.24 1.29
CA LYS A 2 -32.05 -6.02 0.52
C LYS A 2 -30.87 -6.41 1.42
N PRO A 3 -29.89 -7.22 0.97
CA PRO A 3 -28.64 -7.32 1.73
C PRO A 3 -28.05 -5.91 1.81
N ASN A 4 -27.92 -5.38 3.02
CA ASN A 4 -27.11 -4.19 3.21
C ASN A 4 -25.71 -4.54 2.70
N PRO A 5 -25.10 -3.75 1.80
CA PRO A 5 -23.69 -3.90 1.51
C PRO A 5 -22.98 -3.58 2.82
N ASP A 6 -22.54 -4.61 3.52
CA ASP A 6 -21.78 -4.48 4.76
C ASP A 6 -20.60 -3.55 4.44
N PRO A 7 -20.50 -2.37 5.08
CA PRO A 7 -19.32 -1.53 4.94
C PRO A 7 -18.21 -2.30 5.66
N SER A 8 -17.56 -3.21 4.94
CA SER A 8 -16.53 -4.09 5.47
C SER A 8 -15.56 -3.24 6.28
N PRO A 9 -15.28 -3.62 7.54
CA PRO A 9 -14.45 -2.80 8.41
C PRO A 9 -13.10 -2.53 7.74
N PRO A 10 -12.51 -1.34 7.92
CA PRO A 10 -11.28 -0.98 7.24
C PRO A 10 -10.20 -2.03 7.52
N VAL A 11 -9.68 -2.62 6.46
CA VAL A 11 -8.64 -3.66 6.57
C VAL A 11 -7.31 -2.98 6.85
N TRP A 12 -6.67 -3.36 7.96
CA TRP A 12 -5.42 -2.76 8.42
C TRP A 12 -4.25 -3.68 8.17
N VAL A 13 -3.16 -3.12 7.64
CA VAL A 13 -1.91 -3.84 7.40
C VAL A 13 -0.77 -3.22 8.20
N SER A 14 0.10 -4.08 8.73
CA SER A 14 1.28 -3.65 9.49
C SER A 14 2.50 -3.44 8.60
N LEU A 15 3.44 -2.62 9.08
CA LEU A 15 4.75 -2.46 8.42
C LEU A 15 5.49 -3.77 8.23
N THR A 16 5.33 -4.72 9.17
CA THR A 16 5.99 -6.04 9.10
C THR A 16 5.46 -6.85 7.92
N GLU A 17 4.14 -6.87 7.75
CA GLU A 17 3.51 -7.60 6.65
C GLU A 17 3.88 -6.99 5.28
N LEU A 18 3.90 -5.66 5.18
CA LEU A 18 4.35 -4.96 3.97
C LEU A 18 5.82 -5.23 3.65
N ALA A 19 6.67 -5.23 4.68
CA ALA A 19 8.10 -5.52 4.53
C ALA A 19 8.33 -6.92 3.94
N GLN A 20 7.56 -7.92 4.41
CA GLN A 20 7.61 -9.27 3.86
C GLN A 20 7.10 -9.34 2.43
N ARG A 21 5.95 -8.71 2.13
CA ARG A 21 5.34 -8.72 0.78
C ARG A 21 6.20 -8.01 -0.27
N TRP A 22 6.82 -6.90 0.10
CA TRP A 22 7.70 -6.14 -0.79
C TRP A 22 9.15 -6.64 -0.77
N ASN A 23 9.46 -7.64 0.06
CA ASN A 23 10.81 -8.15 0.27
C ASN A 23 11.85 -7.06 0.59
N VAL A 24 11.47 -6.11 1.47
CA VAL A 24 12.32 -4.98 1.90
C VAL A 24 12.28 -4.82 3.42
N SER A 25 13.22 -4.08 4.00
CA SER A 25 13.23 -3.81 5.44
C SER A 25 12.07 -2.91 5.88
N LYS A 26 11.58 -3.08 7.13
CA LYS A 26 10.53 -2.22 7.72
C LYS A 26 10.87 -0.72 7.66
N ARG A 27 12.17 -0.38 7.77
CA ARG A 27 12.67 1.00 7.64
C ARG A 27 12.43 1.57 6.24
N THR A 28 12.64 0.76 5.21
CA THR A 28 12.37 1.10 3.81
C THR A 28 10.88 1.31 3.59
N VAL A 29 10.03 0.37 4.05
CA VAL A 29 8.57 0.52 3.99
C VAL A 29 8.13 1.80 4.68
N THR A 30 8.63 2.05 5.89
CA THR A 30 8.30 3.27 6.65
C THR A 30 8.71 4.51 5.87
N ARG A 31 9.90 4.54 5.27
CA ARG A 31 10.36 5.70 4.50
C ARG A 31 9.53 5.94 3.24
N ILE A 32 9.11 4.88 2.55
CA ILE A 32 8.25 4.95 1.37
C ILE A 32 6.85 5.46 1.75
N LEU A 33 6.25 4.85 2.77
CA LEU A 33 4.86 5.11 3.13
C LEU A 33 4.68 6.36 3.97
N PHE A 34 5.59 6.66 4.91
CA PHE A 34 5.48 7.84 5.77
C PHE A 34 5.48 9.16 4.99
N GLN A 35 6.11 9.19 3.81
CA GLN A 35 6.11 10.37 2.94
C GLN A 35 4.86 10.49 2.07
N ARG A 36 4.10 9.40 1.90
CA ARG A 36 3.08 9.28 0.84
C ARG A 36 1.68 8.96 1.38
N LEU A 37 1.58 8.24 2.49
CA LEU A 37 0.33 7.70 3.03
C LEU A 37 0.17 8.02 4.52
N PRO A 38 -1.06 8.30 4.97
CA PRO A 38 -1.37 8.42 6.38
C PRO A 38 -1.20 7.08 7.10
N TRP A 39 -0.69 7.12 8.33
CA TRP A 39 -0.60 5.97 9.21
C TRP A 39 -1.45 6.19 10.46
N TYR A 40 -1.92 5.09 11.02
CA TYR A 40 -2.80 5.09 12.18
C TYR A 40 -2.11 4.33 13.32
N ASN A 41 -2.15 4.91 14.52
CA ASN A 41 -1.59 4.29 15.71
C ASN A 41 -2.65 3.37 16.34
N LEU A 42 -2.63 2.09 15.99
CA LEU A 42 -3.57 1.08 16.47
C LEU A 42 -2.81 0.05 17.32
N PRO A 43 -3.42 -0.43 18.42
CA PRO A 43 -2.74 -0.72 19.71
C PRO A 43 -1.20 -0.70 19.67
N HIS A 44 -0.60 0.49 19.76
CA HIS A 44 0.85 0.73 19.78
C HIS A 44 1.67 0.29 18.55
N GLN A 45 1.00 0.04 17.42
CA GLN A 45 1.66 -0.27 16.15
C GLN A 45 1.17 0.66 15.04
N ARG A 46 2.10 1.12 14.21
CA ARG A 46 1.76 1.85 12.99
C ARG A 46 1.11 0.88 11.99
N ARG A 47 -0.14 1.16 11.67
CA ARG A 47 -0.90 0.43 10.65
C ARG A 47 -1.33 1.37 9.53
N TYR A 48 -1.44 0.81 8.34
CA TYR A 48 -1.90 1.48 7.15
C TYR A 48 -3.21 0.82 6.70
N ARG A 49 -4.10 1.59 6.10
CA ARG A 49 -5.28 0.98 5.45
C ARG A 49 -4.81 0.25 4.21
N LEU A 50 -5.30 -0.98 4.03
CA LEU A 50 -4.97 -1.80 2.87
C LEU A 50 -5.36 -1.08 1.57
N GLU A 51 -6.49 -0.36 1.54
CA GLU A 51 -6.94 0.40 0.37
C GLU A 51 -5.94 1.46 -0.08
N ASP A 52 -5.35 2.20 0.87
CA ASP A 52 -4.34 3.22 0.59
C ASP A 52 -3.06 2.58 0.01
N ILE A 53 -2.66 1.42 0.54
CA ILE A 53 -1.54 0.64 0.01
C ILE A 53 -1.82 0.17 -1.42
N ILE A 54 -3.02 -0.38 -1.67
CA ILE A 54 -3.41 -0.86 -3.00
C ILE A 54 -3.41 0.32 -3.99
N ARG A 55 -3.96 1.47 -3.60
CA ARG A 55 -3.96 2.67 -4.45
C ARG A 55 -2.54 3.14 -4.75
N TYR A 56 -1.67 3.17 -3.74
CA TYR A 56 -0.26 3.51 -3.90
C TYR A 56 0.45 2.56 -4.87
N GLU A 57 0.32 1.24 -4.67
CA GLU A 57 0.96 0.24 -5.51
C GLU A 57 0.42 0.27 -6.94
N ARG A 58 -0.88 0.47 -7.15
CA ARG A 58 -1.45 0.64 -8.50
C ARG A 58 -0.87 1.86 -9.22
N SER A 59 -0.75 2.99 -8.53
CA SER A 59 -0.13 4.19 -9.09
C SER A 59 1.35 3.97 -9.39
N ARG A 60 2.05 3.25 -8.50
CA ARG A 60 3.47 2.95 -8.64
C ARG A 60 3.72 1.97 -9.79
N VAL A 61 2.90 0.94 -9.97
CA VAL A 61 2.96 0.00 -11.10
C VAL A 61 2.61 0.71 -12.41
N ALA A 62 1.55 1.53 -12.44
CA ALA A 62 1.19 2.28 -13.65
C ALA A 62 2.32 3.22 -14.09
N SER A 63 2.94 3.93 -13.14
CA SER A 63 4.11 4.78 -13.41
C SER A 63 5.35 3.98 -13.87
N ASN A 64 5.45 2.69 -13.50
CA ASN A 64 6.60 1.85 -13.82
C ASN A 64 6.40 1.02 -15.11
N VAL A 65 5.15 0.78 -15.51
CA VAL A 65 4.79 0.20 -16.82
C VAL A 65 5.00 1.24 -17.91
N ASP A 66 4.53 2.48 -17.70
CA ASP A 66 4.75 3.61 -18.60
C ASP A 66 6.26 3.86 -18.85
N ALA A 67 7.07 3.84 -17.80
CA ALA A 67 8.53 3.99 -17.90
C ALA A 67 9.25 2.82 -18.63
N ARG A 68 8.59 1.66 -18.78
CA ARG A 68 9.20 0.44 -19.31
C ARG A 68 8.71 0.10 -20.73
N GLU A 69 7.62 0.72 -21.18
CA GLU A 69 7.21 0.67 -22.59
C GLU A 69 8.01 1.64 -23.48
N MET A 70 8.60 2.70 -22.91
CA MET A 70 9.49 3.61 -23.65
C MET A 70 10.92 3.07 -23.90
N ASP A 71 11.33 1.95 -23.29
CA ASP A 71 12.67 1.35 -23.45
C ASP A 71 12.69 0.22 -24.52
N LYS A 72 11.57 -0.02 -25.22
CA LYS A 72 11.43 -1.06 -26.25
C LYS A 72 11.07 -0.55 -27.65
N GLU A 73 11.23 0.74 -27.90
CA GLU A 73 11.15 1.33 -29.24
C GLU A 73 12.46 2.06 -29.58
N THR A 74 13.56 1.30 -29.74
CA THR A 74 14.76 1.73 -30.47
C THR A 74 15.37 0.56 -31.24
#